data_AF-A0A7C7TIS5-F1
#
_entry.id   AF-A0A7C7TIS5-F1
#
_cell.length_a   1.000
_cell.length_b   1.000
_cell.length_c   1.000
_cell.angle_alpha   90.00
_cell.angle_beta   90.00
_cell.angle_gamma   90.00
#
_symmetry.space_group_name_H-M   'P 1'
#
loop_
_entity.id
_entity.type
_entity.pdbx_description
1 polymer ?
#
loop_
_entity_poly.entity_id
_entity_poly.type
_entity_poly.pdbx_seq_one_letter_code
_entity_poly.pdbx_strand_id
1 'polypeptide(L)'
;MRRLTTLALVLIVLAVLGYFSWLNRQTVSVSVYGTFTIQLQLWMVMAVFFVAGLLLAESRNLSKYPTRFLQMLQQGWQGWRLHRRLNALEAFEEACLRCAPDDARRALGRISGAPLSLQVRLLELKRFRITRAQLLVEFDEMRQANPERLEVLLPNLRWALEATRWLLAESLCNEINRLAPGHPEVREGLRRIALDRQEWRVVVEQERALLQDYSGSTIAETVAGDHESHLIRALQENPEDLRDWRLNYLPRRDRVLQEVPSLLGEVARLRAVGQLFRATELLRRGYDRTAAPELLDA
;
A
#
# COMPACT_ATOMS: atom_id res chain seq x y z
N MET A 1 19.20 29.82 27.83
CA MET A 1 18.93 30.03 29.26
C MET A 1 19.02 31.51 29.65
N ARG A 2 20.22 32.10 29.82
CA ARG A 2 20.37 33.50 30.28
C ARG A 2 19.62 34.58 29.47
N ARG A 3 19.55 34.45 28.13
CA ARG A 3 18.80 35.40 27.26
C ARG A 3 17.28 35.27 27.34
N LEU A 4 16.78 34.05 27.62
CA LEU A 4 15.34 33.80 27.76
C LEU A 4 14.84 34.30 29.12
N THR A 5 15.62 34.12 30.18
CA THR A 5 15.28 34.63 31.51
C THR A 5 15.30 36.16 31.58
N THR A 6 16.24 36.83 30.88
CA THR A 6 16.25 38.30 30.79
C THR A 6 15.06 38.83 29.99
N LEU A 7 14.67 38.14 28.91
CA LEU A 7 13.53 38.55 28.08
C LEU A 7 12.20 38.38 28.82
N ALA A 8 12.04 37.27 29.57
CA ALA A 8 10.89 37.06 30.44
C ALA A 8 10.79 38.13 31.53
N LEU A 9 11.90 38.49 32.18
CA LEU A 9 11.94 39.55 33.20
C LEU A 9 11.53 40.91 32.60
N VAL A 10 12.05 41.25 31.42
CA VAL A 10 11.71 42.51 30.73
C VAL A 10 10.22 42.54 30.35
N LEU A 11 9.65 41.43 29.86
CA LEU A 11 8.22 41.32 29.55
C LEU A 11 7.35 41.49 30.80
N ILE A 12 7.73 40.89 31.92
CA ILE A 12 7.01 41.03 33.19
C ILE A 12 7.04 42.49 33.66
N VAL A 13 8.20 43.15 33.61
CA VAL A 13 8.34 44.57 34.00
C VAL A 13 7.50 45.48 33.09
N LEU A 14 7.50 45.24 31.77
CA LEU A 14 6.67 45.97 30.82
C LEU A 14 5.18 45.73 31.01
N ALA A 15 4.77 44.50 31.32
CA ALA A 15 3.38 44.17 31.61
C ALA A 15 2.89 44.89 32.87
N VAL A 16 3.71 44.91 33.93
CA VAL A 16 3.41 45.62 35.19
C VAL A 16 3.33 47.12 34.96
N LEU A 17 4.32 47.73 34.29
CA LEU A 17 4.33 49.18 33.98
C LEU A 17 3.18 49.56 33.04
N GLY A 18 2.88 48.72 32.05
CA GLY A 18 1.76 48.90 31.13
C GLY A 18 0.42 48.88 31.88
N TYR A 19 0.22 47.90 32.75
CA TYR A 19 -0.98 47.75 33.58
C TYR A 19 -1.18 48.96 34.51
N PHE A 20 -0.12 49.43 35.19
CA PHE A 20 -0.20 50.62 36.04
C PHE A 20 -0.49 51.90 35.25
N SER A 21 0.08 52.07 34.04
CA SER A 21 -0.20 53.27 33.24
C SER A 21 -1.61 53.25 32.63
N TRP A 22 -2.17 52.07 32.37
CA TRP A 22 -3.57 51.90 31.97
C TRP A 22 -4.54 52.26 33.10
N LEU A 23 -4.30 51.73 34.32
CA LEU A 23 -5.08 52.04 35.52
C LEU A 23 -5.11 53.54 35.85
N ASN A 24 -3.97 54.20 35.74
CA ASN A 24 -3.84 55.63 36.06
C ASN A 24 -4.19 56.57 34.90
N ARG A 25 -4.69 56.06 33.75
CA ARG A 25 -5.01 56.81 32.52
C ARG A 25 -3.95 57.86 32.16
N GLN A 26 -2.68 57.50 32.30
CA GLN A 26 -1.59 58.43 32.03
C GLN A 26 -1.50 58.71 30.52
N THR A 27 -1.63 59.99 30.15
CA THR A 27 -1.52 60.45 28.76
C THR A 27 -0.25 61.25 28.55
N VAL A 28 0.43 61.02 27.44
CA VAL A 28 1.57 61.79 26.98
C VAL A 28 1.12 62.66 25.81
N SER A 29 1.40 63.96 25.86
CA SER A 29 1.21 64.86 24.72
C SER A 29 2.42 64.78 23.80
N VAL A 30 2.25 64.22 22.62
CA VAL A 30 3.28 64.21 21.57
C VAL A 30 2.98 65.35 20.60
N SER A 31 3.91 66.30 20.48
CA SER A 31 3.84 67.37 19.47
C SER A 31 4.28 66.81 18.13
N VAL A 32 3.37 66.75 17.16
CA VAL A 32 3.65 66.15 15.83
C VAL A 32 4.18 67.21 14.86
N TYR A 33 3.62 68.42 14.88
CA TYR A 33 4.11 69.56 14.09
C TYR A 33 3.51 70.87 14.61
N GLY A 34 4.34 71.88 14.90
CA GLY A 34 3.88 73.18 15.41
C GLY A 34 3.07 73.10 16.71
N THR A 35 1.88 73.73 16.74
CA THR A 35 0.97 73.78 17.90
C THR A 35 0.03 72.58 18.04
N PHE A 36 0.11 71.58 17.14
CA PHE A 36 -0.73 70.38 17.24
C PHE A 36 -0.14 69.33 18.18
N THR A 37 -0.80 69.15 19.33
CA THR A 37 -0.47 68.10 20.31
C THR A 37 -1.52 67.00 20.31
N ILE A 38 -1.10 65.75 20.11
CA ILE A 38 -1.96 64.57 20.24
C ILE A 38 -1.71 63.95 21.61
N GLN A 39 -2.77 63.70 22.38
CA GLN A 39 -2.69 62.97 23.65
C GLN A 39 -2.80 61.47 23.36
N LEU A 40 -1.70 60.76 23.59
CA LEU A 40 -1.64 59.30 23.45
C LEU A 40 -1.55 58.65 24.82
N GLN A 41 -2.18 57.49 24.98
CA GLN A 41 -2.07 56.72 26.22
C GLN A 41 -0.65 56.16 26.34
N LEU A 42 -0.03 56.33 27.51
CA LEU A 42 1.39 55.98 27.74
C LEU A 42 1.69 54.51 27.44
N TRP A 43 0.77 53.59 27.76
CA TRP A 43 0.95 52.16 27.47
C TRP A 43 1.07 51.87 25.97
N MET A 44 0.33 52.57 25.11
CA MET A 44 0.44 52.41 23.65
C MET A 44 1.81 52.87 23.16
N VAL A 45 2.30 53.98 23.70
CA VAL A 45 3.63 54.51 23.36
C VAL A 45 4.71 53.51 23.80
N MET A 46 4.64 52.99 25.02
CA MET A 46 5.58 51.97 25.50
C MET A 46 5.54 50.68 24.67
N ALA A 47 4.35 50.21 24.27
CA ALA A 47 4.19 49.03 23.43
C ALA A 47 4.79 49.25 22.03
N VAL A 48 4.53 50.40 21.40
CA VAL A 48 5.08 50.74 20.08
C VAL A 48 6.60 50.86 20.13
N PHE A 49 7.17 51.54 21.14
CA PHE A 49 8.62 51.64 21.27
C PHE A 49 9.29 50.31 21.64
N PHE A 50 8.61 49.44 22.40
CA PHE A 50 9.12 48.10 22.68
C PHE A 50 9.15 47.23 21.42
N VAL A 51 8.07 47.21 20.64
CA VAL A 51 8.03 46.49 19.37
C VAL A 51 9.04 47.06 18.38
N ALA A 52 9.15 48.39 18.28
CA ALA A 52 10.15 49.05 17.45
C ALA A 52 11.58 48.73 17.89
N GLY A 53 11.86 48.71 19.20
CA GLY A 53 13.15 48.33 19.77
C GLY A 53 13.49 46.86 19.51
N LEU A 54 12.51 45.97 19.62
CA LEU A 54 12.68 44.54 19.31
C LEU A 54 12.95 44.33 17.82
N LEU A 55 12.20 45.02 16.95
CA LEU A 55 12.40 45.00 15.50
C LEU A 55 13.76 45.60 15.09
N LEU A 56 14.24 46.65 15.76
CA LEU A 56 15.58 47.23 15.52
C LEU A 56 16.70 46.33 16.04
N ALA A 57 16.48 45.63 17.15
CA ALA A 57 17.44 44.65 17.69
C ALA A 57 17.54 43.40 16.80
N GLU A 58 16.40 42.91 16.31
CA GLU A 58 16.31 41.84 15.30
C GLU A 58 16.90 42.29 13.96
N SER A 59 16.61 43.51 13.48
CA SER A 59 17.13 44.02 12.19
C SER A 59 18.65 44.15 12.19
N ARG A 60 19.25 44.54 13.32
CA ARG A 60 20.70 44.58 13.49
C ARG A 60 21.33 43.17 13.50
N ASN A 61 20.62 42.17 14.00
CA ASN A 61 21.04 40.76 13.92
C ASN A 61 20.85 40.18 12.50
N LEU A 62 19.78 40.57 11.80
CA LEU A 62 19.52 40.24 10.40
C LEU A 62 20.62 40.77 9.47
N SER A 63 21.08 42.01 9.69
CA SER A 63 22.17 42.62 8.91
C SER A 63 23.52 41.91 9.16
N LYS A 64 23.76 41.41 10.38
CA LYS A 64 25.02 40.73 10.74
C LYS A 64 25.07 39.25 10.34
N TYR A 65 23.92 38.56 10.27
CA TYR A 65 23.85 37.12 9.95
C TYR A 65 22.73 36.81 8.94
N PRO A 66 22.83 37.29 7.70
CA PRO A 66 21.79 37.10 6.68
C PRO A 66 21.51 35.62 6.39
N THR A 67 22.52 34.75 6.54
CA THR A 67 22.42 33.31 6.33
C THR A 67 21.46 32.62 7.30
N ARG A 68 21.38 33.08 8.57
CA ARG A 68 20.45 32.49 9.56
C ARG A 68 18.99 32.83 9.26
N PHE A 69 18.74 34.05 8.79
CA PHE A 69 17.39 34.46 8.39
C PHE A 69 16.93 33.70 7.14
N LEU A 70 17.81 33.55 6.15
CA LEU A 70 17.52 32.73 4.96
C LEU A 70 17.27 31.27 5.35
N GLN A 71 18.06 30.70 6.26
CA GLN A 71 17.84 29.34 6.75
C GLN A 71 16.51 29.19 7.50
N MET A 72 16.13 30.15 8.35
CA MET A 72 14.86 30.14 9.06
C MET A 72 13.66 30.27 8.10
N LEU A 73 13.75 31.16 7.11
CA LEU A 73 12.73 31.28 6.06
C LEU A 73 12.63 30.01 5.22
N GLN A 74 13.77 29.44 4.81
CA GLN A 74 13.79 28.19 4.06
C GLN A 74 13.18 27.04 4.87
N GLN A 75 13.52 26.91 6.15
CA GLN A 75 12.95 25.90 7.05
C GLN A 75 11.44 26.11 7.28
N GLY A 76 11.01 27.36 7.50
CA GLY A 76 9.59 27.70 7.64
C GLY A 76 8.79 27.42 6.36
N TRP A 77 9.36 27.75 5.21
CA TRP A 77 8.73 27.50 3.90
C TRP A 77 8.70 26.01 3.57
N GLN A 78 9.77 25.27 3.86
CA GLN A 78 9.80 23.81 3.73
C GLN A 78 8.80 23.14 4.67
N GLY A 79 8.72 23.56 5.93
CA GLY A 79 7.77 23.05 6.91
C GLY A 79 6.33 23.32 6.51
N TRP A 80 6.04 24.52 6.01
CA TRP A 80 4.72 24.86 5.48
C TRP A 80 4.35 24.03 4.24
N ARG A 81 5.29 23.84 3.30
CA ARG A 81 5.08 23.01 2.11
C ARG A 81 4.85 21.55 2.49
N LEU A 82 5.60 21.04 3.46
CA LEU A 82 5.44 19.68 4.00
C LEU A 82 4.08 19.53 4.66
N HIS A 83 3.70 20.46 5.53
CA HIS A 83 2.40 20.44 6.21
C HIS A 83 1.24 20.47 5.21
N ARG A 84 1.31 21.31 4.17
CA ARG A 84 0.32 21.30 3.08
C ARG A 84 0.23 19.97 2.35
N ARG A 85 1.37 19.32 2.08
CA ARG A 85 1.40 18.00 1.45
C ARG A 85 0.80 16.93 2.35
N LEU A 86 1.14 16.93 3.64
CA LEU A 86 0.58 16.01 4.62
C LEU A 86 -0.95 16.16 4.74
N ASN A 87 -1.44 17.38 4.90
CA ASN A 87 -2.88 17.65 4.96
C ASN A 87 -3.60 17.20 3.67
N ALA A 88 -2.95 17.30 2.51
CA ALA A 88 -3.52 16.81 1.25
C ALA A 88 -3.53 15.28 1.16
N LEU A 89 -2.50 14.61 1.69
CA LEU A 89 -2.46 13.14 1.79
C LEU A 89 -3.51 12.62 2.77
N GLU A 90 -3.64 13.23 3.94
CA GLU A 90 -4.68 12.87 4.92
C GLU A 90 -6.08 13.03 4.32
N ALA A 91 -6.34 14.14 3.62
CA ALA A 91 -7.62 14.36 2.94
C ALA A 91 -7.86 13.33 1.81
N PHE A 92 -6.80 12.90 1.12
CA PHE A 92 -6.89 11.84 0.12
C PHE A 92 -7.25 10.50 0.75
N GLU A 93 -6.58 10.13 1.84
CA GLU A 93 -6.84 8.88 2.56
C GLU A 93 -8.25 8.86 3.15
N GLU A 94 -8.69 9.97 3.75
CA GLU A 94 -10.05 10.12 4.26
C GLU A 94 -11.09 9.96 3.14
N ALA A 95 -10.84 10.52 1.96
CA ALA A 95 -11.69 10.35 0.80
C ALA A 95 -11.70 8.90 0.26
N CYS A 96 -10.55 8.22 0.28
CA CYS A 96 -10.47 6.79 -0.06
C CYS A 96 -11.30 5.93 0.91
N LEU A 97 -11.21 6.20 2.21
CA LEU A 97 -12.01 5.49 3.22
C LEU A 97 -13.52 5.73 3.03
N ARG A 98 -13.91 6.94 2.65
CA ARG A 98 -15.29 7.29 2.30
C ARG A 98 -15.76 6.81 0.93
N CYS A 99 -14.90 6.14 0.16
CA CYS A 99 -15.19 5.71 -1.21
C CYS A 99 -15.61 6.87 -2.14
N ALA A 100 -15.06 8.07 -1.94
CA ALA A 100 -15.42 9.29 -2.65
C ALA A 100 -14.35 9.69 -3.70
N PRO A 101 -14.47 9.27 -4.97
CA PRO A 101 -13.42 9.47 -5.97
C PRO A 101 -13.20 10.94 -6.36
N ASP A 102 -14.26 11.75 -6.38
CA ASP A 102 -14.14 13.18 -6.73
C ASP A 102 -13.39 13.98 -5.65
N ASP A 103 -13.59 13.61 -4.38
CA ASP A 103 -12.89 14.22 -3.25
C ASP A 103 -11.42 13.81 -3.24
N ALA A 104 -11.16 12.51 -3.47
CA ALA A 104 -9.81 11.98 -3.60
C ALA A 104 -9.06 12.66 -4.77
N ARG A 105 -9.70 12.82 -5.93
CA ARG A 105 -9.12 13.54 -7.08
C ARG A 105 -8.78 14.99 -6.72
N ARG A 106 -9.66 15.69 -6.02
CA ARG A 106 -9.43 17.08 -5.56
C ARG A 106 -8.27 17.17 -4.57
N ALA A 107 -8.16 16.22 -3.65
CA ALA A 107 -7.05 16.15 -2.70
C ALA A 107 -5.73 15.87 -3.41
N LEU A 108 -5.71 14.90 -4.33
CA LEU A 108 -4.53 14.54 -5.13
C LEU A 108 -4.03 15.72 -5.97
N GLY A 109 -4.93 16.52 -6.55
CA GLY A 109 -4.58 17.72 -7.32
C GLY A 109 -3.85 18.80 -6.52
N ARG A 110 -3.92 18.77 -5.18
CA ARG A 110 -3.14 19.67 -4.30
C ARG A 110 -1.70 19.21 -4.10
N ILE A 111 -1.39 17.96 -4.46
CA ILE A 111 -0.05 17.37 -4.32
C ILE A 111 0.70 17.60 -5.63
N SER A 112 1.65 18.53 -5.61
CA SER A 112 2.54 18.77 -6.75
C SER A 112 3.36 17.51 -7.08
N GLY A 113 3.21 16.94 -8.29
CA GLY A 113 3.93 15.74 -8.69
C GLY A 113 3.51 14.50 -7.90
N ALA A 114 2.21 14.20 -7.88
CA ALA A 114 1.68 13.07 -7.16
C ALA A 114 2.32 11.74 -7.63
N PRO A 115 2.79 10.89 -6.69
CA PRO A 115 3.39 9.60 -7.02
C PRO A 115 2.39 8.69 -7.73
N LEU A 116 2.90 7.83 -8.61
CA LEU A 116 2.11 6.92 -9.44
C LEU A 116 1.22 6.01 -8.59
N SER A 117 1.72 5.48 -7.48
CA SER A 117 0.95 4.72 -6.50
C SER A 117 -0.36 5.38 -6.04
N LEU A 118 -0.38 6.71 -5.83
CA LEU A 118 -1.61 7.42 -5.46
C LEU A 118 -2.56 7.61 -6.65
N GLN A 119 -2.02 7.76 -7.87
CA GLN A 119 -2.82 7.82 -9.08
C GLN A 119 -3.51 6.47 -9.36
N VAL A 120 -2.78 5.37 -9.17
CA VAL A 120 -3.31 4.00 -9.25
C VAL A 120 -4.40 3.79 -8.20
N ARG A 121 -4.17 4.20 -6.94
CA ARG A 121 -5.18 4.09 -5.88
C ARG A 121 -6.44 4.92 -6.17
N LEU A 122 -6.29 6.10 -6.79
CA LEU A 122 -7.42 6.89 -7.26
C LEU A 122 -8.18 6.18 -8.38
N LEU A 123 -7.47 5.55 -9.32
CA LEU A 123 -8.06 4.75 -10.39
C LEU A 123 -8.86 3.57 -9.81
N GLU A 124 -8.29 2.82 -8.87
CA GLU A 124 -9.00 1.74 -8.16
C GLU A 124 -10.29 2.23 -7.48
N LEU A 125 -10.27 3.44 -6.91
CA LEU A 125 -11.44 4.04 -6.25
C LEU A 125 -12.59 4.31 -7.23
N LYS A 126 -12.30 4.52 -8.52
CA LYS A 126 -13.34 4.71 -9.54
C LYS A 126 -14.24 3.48 -9.72
N ARG A 127 -13.84 2.29 -9.23
CA ARG A 127 -14.67 1.07 -9.24
C ARG A 127 -16.09 1.27 -8.66
N PHE A 128 -16.25 2.26 -7.78
CA PHE A 128 -17.55 2.59 -7.16
C PHE A 128 -18.45 3.45 -8.05
N ARG A 129 -17.96 3.91 -9.20
CA ARG A 129 -18.67 4.79 -10.14
C ARG A 129 -18.77 4.19 -11.54
N ILE A 130 -17.74 3.47 -11.98
CA ILE A 130 -17.64 2.93 -13.34
C ILE A 130 -17.72 1.41 -13.34
N THR A 131 -18.04 0.84 -14.50
CA THR A 131 -18.07 -0.61 -14.67
C THR A 131 -16.65 -1.20 -14.68
N ARG A 132 -16.51 -2.50 -14.37
CA ARG A 132 -15.21 -3.20 -14.43
C ARG A 132 -14.56 -3.11 -15.81
N ALA A 133 -15.34 -3.17 -16.89
CA ALA A 133 -14.81 -3.05 -18.25
C ALA A 133 -14.23 -1.66 -18.52
N GLN A 134 -14.92 -0.60 -18.11
CA GLN A 134 -14.41 0.78 -18.22
C GLN A 134 -13.16 0.98 -17.36
N LEU A 135 -13.14 0.39 -16.16
CA LEU A 135 -11.98 0.45 -15.27
C LEU A 135 -10.73 -0.17 -15.91
N LEU A 136 -10.88 -1.32 -16.59
CA LEU A 136 -9.78 -1.95 -17.32
C LEU A 136 -9.26 -1.08 -18.47
N VAL A 137 -10.14 -0.40 -19.21
CA VAL A 137 -9.72 0.54 -20.25
C VAL A 137 -8.87 1.67 -19.66
N GLU A 138 -9.29 2.25 -18.54
CA GLU A 138 -8.49 3.29 -17.87
C GLU A 138 -7.15 2.74 -17.31
N PHE A 139 -7.11 1.48 -16.86
CA PHE A 139 -5.85 0.82 -16.48
C PHE A 139 -4.92 0.61 -17.67
N ASP A 140 -5.46 0.23 -18.83
CA ASP A 140 -4.67 0.05 -20.05
C ASP A 140 -4.10 1.39 -20.55
N GLU A 141 -4.88 2.47 -20.48
CA GLU A 141 -4.38 3.83 -20.74
C GLU A 141 -3.24 4.21 -19.77
N MET A 142 -3.40 3.92 -18.48
CA MET A 142 -2.37 4.19 -17.48
C MET A 142 -1.10 3.35 -17.69
N ARG A 143 -1.24 2.09 -18.12
CA ARG A 143 -0.14 1.20 -18.50
C ARG A 143 0.60 1.70 -19.73
N GLN A 144 -0.12 2.18 -20.76
CA GLN A 144 0.51 2.78 -21.94
C GLN A 144 1.30 4.04 -21.61
N ALA A 145 0.81 4.87 -20.70
CA ALA A 145 1.52 6.06 -20.22
C ALA A 145 2.72 5.72 -19.32
N ASN A 146 2.72 4.54 -18.67
CA ASN A 146 3.73 4.10 -17.72
C ASN A 146 4.16 2.65 -18.00
N PRO A 147 4.84 2.38 -19.13
CA PRO A 147 5.22 1.04 -19.52
C PRO A 147 6.17 0.42 -18.48
N GLU A 148 6.08 -0.91 -18.31
CA GLU A 148 6.95 -1.71 -17.43
C GLU A 148 6.91 -1.32 -15.93
N ARG A 149 5.95 -0.48 -15.51
CA ARG A 149 5.78 -0.11 -14.10
C ARG A 149 4.93 -1.14 -13.37
N LEU A 150 5.56 -1.93 -12.50
CA LEU A 150 4.88 -2.91 -11.64
C LEU A 150 3.74 -2.30 -10.81
N GLU A 151 3.89 -1.05 -10.37
CA GLU A 151 2.84 -0.30 -9.63
C GLU A 151 1.51 -0.22 -10.40
N VAL A 152 1.53 -0.29 -11.73
CA VAL A 152 0.34 -0.27 -12.59
C VAL A 152 -0.02 -1.68 -13.06
N LEU A 153 0.99 -2.47 -13.45
CA LEU A 153 0.78 -3.81 -14.01
C LEU A 153 0.13 -4.77 -13.01
N LEU A 154 0.55 -4.74 -11.74
CA LEU A 154 0.04 -5.64 -10.69
C LEU A 154 -1.47 -5.38 -10.41
N PRO A 155 -1.91 -4.13 -10.13
CA PRO A 155 -3.34 -3.85 -10.02
C PRO A 155 -4.13 -4.14 -11.29
N ASN A 156 -3.58 -3.88 -12.49
CA ASN A 156 -4.25 -4.24 -13.75
C ASN A 156 -4.44 -5.76 -13.87
N LEU A 157 -3.42 -6.56 -13.52
CA LEU A 157 -3.53 -8.02 -13.48
C LEU A 157 -4.63 -8.47 -12.52
N ARG A 158 -4.66 -7.93 -11.30
CA ARG A 158 -5.71 -8.26 -10.32
C ARG A 158 -7.10 -7.99 -10.88
N TRP A 159 -7.32 -6.82 -11.47
CA TRP A 159 -8.61 -6.46 -12.07
C TRP A 159 -8.96 -7.31 -13.30
N ALA A 160 -7.97 -7.68 -14.12
CA ALA A 160 -8.18 -8.56 -15.27
C ALA A 160 -8.62 -9.96 -14.82
N LEU A 161 -8.02 -10.49 -13.75
CA LEU A 161 -8.41 -11.76 -13.13
C LEU A 161 -9.83 -11.69 -12.53
N GLU A 162 -10.15 -10.62 -11.79
CA GLU A 162 -11.50 -10.41 -11.23
C GLU A 162 -12.59 -10.24 -12.30
N ALA A 163 -12.23 -9.75 -13.47
CA ALA A 163 -13.10 -9.61 -14.62
C ALA A 163 -13.06 -10.81 -15.59
N THR A 164 -12.37 -11.90 -15.20
CA THR A 164 -12.19 -13.13 -16.00
C THR A 164 -11.74 -12.84 -17.44
N ARG A 165 -10.89 -11.82 -17.62
CA ARG A 165 -10.31 -11.45 -18.92
C ARG A 165 -9.02 -12.25 -19.14
N TRP A 166 -9.16 -13.55 -19.35
CA TRP A 166 -8.04 -14.50 -19.35
C TRP A 166 -6.90 -14.15 -20.32
N LEU A 167 -7.22 -13.73 -21.55
CA LEU A 167 -6.19 -13.32 -22.53
C LEU A 167 -5.38 -12.10 -22.06
N LEU A 168 -6.03 -11.12 -21.44
CA LEU A 168 -5.36 -9.95 -20.87
C LEU A 168 -4.52 -10.36 -19.67
N ALA A 169 -5.08 -11.16 -18.76
CA ALA A 169 -4.39 -11.64 -17.56
C ALA A 169 -3.14 -12.45 -17.93
N GLU A 170 -3.21 -13.32 -18.95
CA GLU A 170 -2.06 -14.08 -19.46
C GLU A 170 -0.99 -13.16 -20.06
N SER A 171 -1.38 -12.15 -20.84
CA SER A 171 -0.45 -11.16 -21.38
C SER A 171 0.27 -10.36 -20.28
N LEU A 172 -0.46 -9.98 -19.23
CA LEU A 172 0.08 -9.25 -18.07
C LEU A 172 0.97 -10.15 -17.23
N CYS A 173 0.59 -11.40 -16.99
CA CYS A 173 1.45 -12.39 -16.33
C CYS A 173 2.78 -12.54 -17.07
N ASN A 174 2.74 -12.66 -18.40
CA ASN A 174 3.94 -12.79 -19.22
C ASN A 174 4.82 -11.54 -19.20
N GLU A 175 4.24 -10.34 -19.18
CA GLU A 175 5.00 -9.09 -19.05
C GLU A 175 5.63 -8.96 -17.66
N ILE A 176 4.83 -9.13 -16.60
CA ILE A 176 5.30 -9.01 -15.23
C ILE A 176 6.35 -10.08 -14.94
N ASN A 177 6.19 -11.31 -15.41
CA ASN A 177 7.19 -12.38 -15.19
C ASN A 177 8.54 -12.08 -15.86
N ARG A 178 8.57 -11.31 -16.96
CA ARG A 178 9.83 -10.85 -17.55
C ARG A 178 10.52 -9.80 -16.68
N LEU A 179 9.75 -8.94 -16.02
CA LEU A 179 10.26 -7.84 -15.19
C LEU A 179 10.62 -8.30 -13.77
N ALA A 180 9.79 -9.16 -13.18
CA ALA A 180 9.89 -9.71 -11.85
C ALA A 180 9.55 -11.22 -11.87
N PRO A 181 10.52 -12.07 -12.26
CA PRO A 181 10.32 -13.51 -12.33
C PRO A 181 9.87 -14.11 -10.99
N GLY A 182 8.83 -14.94 -11.02
CA GLY A 182 8.36 -15.65 -9.83
C GLY A 182 7.59 -14.78 -8.82
N HIS A 183 7.17 -13.58 -9.20
CA HIS A 183 6.32 -12.71 -8.37
C HIS A 183 5.03 -13.45 -7.93
N PRO A 184 4.60 -13.36 -6.65
CA PRO A 184 3.51 -14.18 -6.13
C PRO A 184 2.17 -13.91 -6.84
N GLU A 185 1.87 -12.64 -7.17
CA GLU A 185 0.64 -12.32 -7.92
C GLU A 185 0.61 -12.90 -9.34
N VAL A 186 1.77 -13.06 -9.98
CA VAL A 186 1.86 -13.70 -11.29
C VAL A 186 1.60 -15.19 -11.17
N ARG A 187 2.17 -15.85 -10.15
CA ARG A 187 1.91 -17.26 -9.89
C ARG A 187 0.44 -17.53 -9.61
N GLU A 188 -0.20 -16.68 -8.80
CA GLU A 188 -1.65 -16.75 -8.56
C GLU A 188 -2.45 -16.47 -9.85
N GLY A 189 -2.02 -15.52 -10.68
CA GLY A 189 -2.65 -15.25 -11.98
C GLY A 189 -2.59 -16.45 -12.93
N LEU A 190 -1.40 -17.03 -13.10
CA LEU A 190 -1.18 -18.23 -13.91
C LEU A 190 -1.97 -19.43 -13.35
N ARG A 191 -2.00 -19.60 -12.02
CA ARG A 191 -2.81 -20.62 -11.35
C ARG A 191 -4.30 -20.48 -11.70
N ARG A 192 -4.87 -19.28 -11.61
CA ARG A 192 -6.30 -19.04 -11.93
C ARG A 192 -6.62 -19.28 -13.41
N ILE A 193 -5.72 -18.89 -14.31
CA ILE A 193 -5.86 -19.16 -15.74
C ILE A 193 -5.83 -20.68 -15.99
N ALA A 194 -4.89 -21.39 -15.37
CA ALA A 194 -4.78 -22.84 -15.48
C ALA A 194 -6.00 -23.57 -14.88
N LEU A 195 -6.58 -23.06 -13.79
CA LEU A 195 -7.82 -23.58 -13.21
C LEU A 195 -9.00 -23.47 -14.18
N ASP A 196 -9.15 -22.33 -14.88
CA ASP A 196 -10.19 -22.14 -15.89
C ASP A 196 -10.02 -23.11 -17.07
N ARG A 197 -8.77 -23.39 -17.46
CA ARG A 197 -8.42 -24.33 -18.53
C ARG A 197 -8.38 -25.81 -18.11
N GLN A 198 -8.55 -26.09 -16.81
CA GLN A 198 -8.39 -27.42 -16.22
C GLN A 198 -6.99 -28.02 -16.45
N GLU A 199 -5.96 -27.18 -16.53
CA GLU A 199 -4.56 -27.60 -16.68
C GLU A 199 -3.94 -27.92 -15.30
N TRP A 200 -4.39 -29.01 -14.67
CA TRP A 200 -4.08 -29.31 -13.26
C TRP A 200 -2.60 -29.41 -12.94
N ARG A 201 -1.77 -29.86 -13.90
CA ARG A 201 -0.31 -29.86 -13.73
C ARG A 201 0.22 -28.45 -13.47
N VAL A 202 -0.18 -27.49 -14.31
CA VAL A 202 0.27 -26.09 -14.20
C VAL A 202 -0.25 -25.47 -12.90
N VAL A 203 -1.48 -25.78 -12.51
CA VAL A 203 -2.07 -25.37 -11.22
C VAL A 203 -1.18 -25.80 -10.06
N VAL A 204 -0.89 -27.09 -9.95
CA VAL A 204 -0.12 -27.67 -8.84
C VAL A 204 1.32 -27.17 -8.84
N GLU A 205 1.91 -26.90 -10.01
CA GLU A 205 3.23 -26.26 -10.14
C GLU A 205 3.27 -24.84 -9.58
N GLN A 206 2.27 -24.02 -9.90
CA GLN A 206 2.19 -22.66 -9.34
C GLN A 206 1.90 -22.68 -7.84
N GLU A 207 0.98 -23.55 -7.41
CA GLU A 207 0.61 -23.70 -5.99
C GLU A 207 1.78 -24.15 -5.14
N ARG A 208 2.54 -25.17 -5.59
CA ARG A 208 3.75 -25.59 -4.91
C ARG A 208 4.74 -24.44 -4.76
N ALA A 209 5.00 -23.69 -5.83
CA ALA A 209 5.93 -22.58 -5.75
C ALA A 209 5.45 -21.48 -4.79
N LEU A 210 4.14 -21.23 -4.72
CA LEU A 210 3.54 -20.31 -3.74
C LEU A 210 3.71 -20.83 -2.31
N LEU A 211 3.45 -22.12 -2.07
CA LEU A 211 3.61 -22.74 -0.75
C LEU A 211 5.08 -22.85 -0.33
N GLN A 212 6.00 -23.05 -1.27
CA GLN A 212 7.45 -23.13 -1.02
C GLN A 212 8.06 -21.75 -0.75
N ASP A 213 7.90 -20.84 -1.69
CA ASP A 213 8.63 -19.57 -1.71
C ASP A 213 7.93 -18.50 -0.84
N TYR A 214 6.62 -18.65 -0.60
CA TYR A 214 5.78 -17.66 0.08
C TYR A 214 4.90 -18.24 1.20
N SER A 215 5.39 -19.28 1.90
CA SER A 215 4.74 -19.85 3.09
C SER A 215 4.53 -18.80 4.17
N GLY A 216 3.28 -18.38 4.39
CA GLY A 216 2.90 -17.29 5.31
C GLY A 216 2.39 -16.02 4.62
N SER A 217 2.35 -16.00 3.29
CA SER A 217 1.56 -15.00 2.56
C SER A 217 0.07 -15.37 2.57
N THR A 218 -0.80 -14.37 2.50
CA THR A 218 -2.25 -14.58 2.38
C THR A 218 -2.61 -15.41 1.14
N ILE A 219 -1.88 -15.25 0.04
CA ILE A 219 -2.06 -16.06 -1.18
C ILE A 219 -1.74 -17.53 -0.86
N ALA A 220 -0.59 -17.81 -0.25
CA ALA A 220 -0.23 -19.19 0.10
C ALA A 220 -1.22 -19.83 1.09
N GLU A 221 -1.75 -19.07 2.05
CA GLU A 221 -2.80 -19.54 2.96
C GLU A 221 -4.08 -19.93 2.21
N THR A 222 -4.52 -19.11 1.25
CA THR A 222 -5.69 -19.45 0.42
C THR A 222 -5.44 -20.68 -0.45
N VAL A 223 -4.23 -20.81 -1.01
CA VAL A 223 -3.84 -21.95 -1.85
C VAL A 223 -3.77 -23.24 -1.04
N ALA A 224 -3.27 -23.19 0.19
CA ALA A 224 -3.09 -24.36 1.04
C ALA A 224 -4.39 -25.14 1.28
N GLY A 225 -5.54 -24.45 1.34
CA GLY A 225 -6.84 -25.07 1.55
C GLY A 225 -7.31 -25.96 0.40
N ASP A 226 -6.99 -25.59 -0.83
CA ASP A 226 -7.47 -26.30 -2.04
C ASP A 226 -6.41 -27.26 -2.62
N HIS A 227 -5.13 -27.06 -2.27
CA HIS A 227 -3.99 -27.69 -2.93
C HIS A 227 -4.05 -29.22 -2.96
N GLU A 228 -4.48 -29.85 -1.86
CA GLU A 228 -4.61 -31.30 -1.77
C GLU A 228 -5.56 -31.85 -2.85
N SER A 229 -6.72 -31.24 -2.98
CA SER A 229 -7.72 -31.64 -3.98
C SER A 229 -7.22 -31.46 -5.41
N HIS A 230 -6.48 -30.38 -5.68
CA HIS A 230 -5.89 -30.11 -7.00
C HIS A 230 -4.76 -31.07 -7.32
N LEU A 231 -3.93 -31.40 -6.32
CA LEU A 231 -2.86 -32.39 -6.44
C LEU A 231 -3.43 -33.76 -6.83
N ILE A 232 -4.48 -34.21 -6.15
CA ILE A 232 -5.13 -35.49 -6.46
C ILE A 232 -5.69 -35.51 -7.88
N ARG A 233 -6.38 -34.44 -8.32
CA ARG A 233 -6.86 -34.32 -9.71
C ARG A 233 -5.72 -34.38 -10.72
N ALA A 234 -4.63 -33.64 -10.48
CA ALA A 234 -3.48 -33.66 -11.37
C ALA A 234 -2.88 -35.06 -11.52
N LEU A 235 -2.88 -35.85 -10.44
CA LEU A 235 -2.37 -37.22 -10.42
C LEU A 235 -3.29 -38.22 -11.10
N GLN A 236 -4.61 -38.03 -11.00
CA GLN A 236 -5.58 -38.86 -11.71
C GLN A 236 -5.46 -38.68 -13.22
N GLU A 237 -5.24 -37.45 -13.69
CA GLU A 237 -5.12 -37.17 -15.13
C GLU A 237 -3.75 -37.53 -15.69
N ASN A 238 -2.66 -37.17 -15.00
CA ASN A 238 -1.30 -37.32 -15.51
C ASN A 238 -0.33 -37.86 -14.43
N PRO A 239 -0.43 -39.16 -14.08
CA PRO A 239 0.35 -39.73 -12.97
C PRO A 239 1.86 -39.77 -13.24
N GLU A 240 2.30 -39.90 -14.50
CA GLU A 240 3.73 -39.95 -14.85
C GLU A 240 4.43 -38.59 -14.65
N ASP A 241 3.71 -37.49 -14.85
CA ASP A 241 4.24 -36.13 -14.79
C ASP A 241 4.63 -35.69 -13.38
N LEU A 242 4.00 -36.32 -12.39
CA LEU A 242 4.19 -36.02 -10.97
C LEU A 242 4.90 -37.17 -10.22
N ARG A 243 5.49 -38.12 -10.96
CA ARG A 243 6.17 -39.28 -10.39
C ARG A 243 7.32 -38.92 -9.44
N ASP A 244 8.04 -37.83 -9.74
CA ASP A 244 9.14 -37.32 -8.93
C ASP A 244 8.73 -36.12 -8.05
N TRP A 245 7.43 -35.89 -7.86
CA TRP A 245 6.92 -34.76 -7.12
C TRP A 245 7.22 -34.88 -5.62
N ARG A 246 7.92 -33.89 -5.06
CA ARG A 246 8.31 -33.88 -3.64
C ARG A 246 7.37 -32.98 -2.84
N LEU A 247 6.67 -33.55 -1.87
CA LEU A 247 5.73 -32.86 -0.96
C LEU A 247 6.39 -32.28 0.31
N ASN A 248 7.69 -31.99 0.26
CA ASN A 248 8.45 -31.49 1.41
C ASN A 248 8.05 -30.06 1.85
N TYR A 249 7.25 -29.38 1.04
CA TYR A 249 6.72 -28.05 1.30
C TYR A 249 5.40 -28.06 2.06
N LEU A 250 4.80 -29.23 2.24
CA LEU A 250 3.61 -29.40 3.04
C LEU A 250 3.99 -29.71 4.50
N PRO A 251 3.25 -29.19 5.49
CA PRO A 251 3.47 -29.53 6.88
C PRO A 251 3.26 -31.03 7.14
N ARG A 252 3.92 -31.57 8.19
CA ARG A 252 4.13 -33.01 8.48
C ARG A 252 2.90 -33.95 8.51
N ARG A 253 1.67 -33.46 8.32
CA ARG A 253 0.45 -34.30 8.20
C ARG A 253 0.35 -35.03 6.85
N ASP A 254 1.01 -34.55 5.80
CA ASP A 254 0.75 -35.02 4.42
C ASP A 254 1.64 -36.17 3.95
N ARG A 255 2.39 -36.84 4.85
CA ARG A 255 3.11 -38.07 4.49
C ARG A 255 2.18 -39.20 4.07
N VAL A 256 0.95 -39.16 4.56
CA VAL A 256 -0.10 -40.12 4.21
C VAL A 256 -0.64 -39.87 2.79
N LEU A 257 -0.72 -38.61 2.38
CA LEU A 257 -1.06 -38.16 1.03
C LEU A 257 0.09 -38.36 0.02
N GLN A 258 1.31 -38.70 0.47
CA GLN A 258 2.38 -39.10 -0.46
C GLN A 258 2.11 -40.46 -1.09
N GLU A 259 1.36 -41.35 -0.43
CA GLU A 259 1.09 -42.70 -0.93
C GLU A 259 -0.09 -42.73 -1.91
N VAL A 260 -1.13 -41.92 -1.69
CA VAL A 260 -2.34 -41.83 -2.53
C VAL A 260 -2.04 -41.63 -4.04
N PRO A 261 -1.17 -40.69 -4.45
CA PRO A 261 -0.70 -40.52 -5.83
C PRO A 261 -0.17 -41.80 -6.47
N SER A 262 0.75 -42.46 -5.77
CA SER A 262 1.42 -43.67 -6.25
C SER A 262 0.46 -44.84 -6.34
N LEU A 263 -0.45 -44.96 -5.36
CA LEU A 263 -1.49 -45.97 -5.31
C LEU A 263 -2.48 -45.80 -6.46
N LEU A 264 -2.96 -44.58 -6.74
CA LEU A 264 -3.86 -44.30 -7.86
C LEU A 264 -3.20 -44.59 -9.21
N GLY A 265 -1.94 -44.20 -9.40
CA GLY A 265 -1.17 -44.50 -10.61
C GLY A 265 -0.99 -46.01 -10.82
N GLU A 266 -0.70 -46.76 -9.76
CA GLU A 266 -0.56 -48.22 -9.81
C GLU A 266 -1.90 -48.92 -10.06
N VAL A 267 -2.99 -48.42 -9.48
CA VAL A 267 -4.37 -48.88 -9.73
C VAL A 267 -4.75 -48.67 -11.20
N ALA A 268 -4.45 -47.51 -11.78
CA ALA A 268 -4.73 -47.24 -13.19
C ALA A 268 -3.98 -48.21 -14.11
N ARG A 269 -2.70 -48.50 -13.82
CA ARG A 269 -1.91 -49.50 -14.57
C ARG A 269 -2.50 -50.92 -14.42
N LEU A 270 -2.84 -51.33 -13.20
CA LEU A 270 -3.44 -52.65 -12.95
C LEU A 270 -4.77 -52.82 -13.69
N ARG A 271 -5.60 -51.76 -13.73
CA ARG A 271 -6.84 -51.75 -14.51
C ARG A 271 -6.59 -51.83 -16.01
N ALA A 272 -5.61 -51.09 -16.53
CA ALA A 272 -5.24 -51.14 -17.95
C ALA A 272 -4.77 -52.54 -18.41
N VAL A 273 -4.16 -53.31 -17.50
CA VAL A 273 -3.72 -54.70 -17.75
C VAL A 273 -4.80 -55.74 -17.37
N GLY A 274 -6.02 -55.30 -17.02
CA GLY A 274 -7.15 -56.17 -16.70
C GLY A 274 -7.12 -56.81 -15.30
N GLN A 275 -6.18 -56.43 -14.43
CA GLN A 275 -6.02 -56.97 -13.08
C GLN A 275 -6.91 -56.26 -12.05
N LEU A 276 -8.24 -56.29 -12.27
CA LEU A 276 -9.23 -55.55 -11.49
C LEU A 276 -9.24 -55.91 -9.99
N PHE A 277 -9.05 -57.19 -9.64
CA PHE A 277 -9.02 -57.65 -8.25
C PHE A 277 -7.83 -57.09 -7.47
N ARG A 278 -6.64 -57.05 -8.09
CA ARG A 278 -5.45 -56.46 -7.47
C ARG A 278 -5.58 -54.95 -7.34
N ALA A 279 -6.19 -54.29 -8.32
CA ALA A 279 -6.49 -52.87 -8.26
C ALA A 279 -7.41 -52.53 -7.07
N THR A 280 -8.49 -53.30 -6.86
CA THR A 280 -9.41 -53.10 -5.73
C THR A 280 -8.78 -53.44 -4.38
N GLU A 281 -7.93 -54.47 -4.32
CA GLU A 281 -7.18 -54.79 -3.10
C GLU A 281 -6.18 -53.69 -2.74
N LEU A 282 -5.51 -53.10 -3.74
CA LEU A 282 -4.58 -51.98 -3.55
C LEU A 282 -5.31 -50.72 -3.05
N LEU A 283 -6.47 -50.40 -3.63
CA LEU A 283 -7.32 -49.29 -3.20
C LEU A 283 -7.76 -49.45 -1.74
N ARG A 284 -8.26 -50.64 -1.37
CA ARG A 284 -8.70 -50.93 0.00
C ARG A 284 -7.55 -50.83 1.00
N ARG A 285 -6.39 -51.43 0.71
CA ARG A 285 -5.21 -51.35 1.58
C ARG A 285 -4.65 -49.94 1.66
N GLY A 286 -4.74 -49.19 0.56
CA GLY A 286 -4.44 -47.77 0.52
C GLY A 286 -5.33 -47.00 1.46
N TYR A 287 -6.65 -47.16 1.35
CA TYR A 287 -7.63 -46.49 2.20
C TYR A 287 -7.44 -46.83 3.68
N ASP A 288 -7.22 -48.09 4.01
CA ASP A 288 -6.99 -48.53 5.40
C ASP A 288 -5.73 -47.88 6.02
N ARG A 289 -4.75 -47.50 5.20
CA ARG A 289 -3.53 -46.80 5.65
C ARG A 289 -3.68 -45.30 5.64
N THR A 290 -4.36 -44.74 4.64
CA THR A 290 -4.36 -43.31 4.38
C THR A 290 -5.62 -42.59 4.83
N ALA A 291 -6.71 -43.33 5.04
CA ALA A 291 -8.06 -42.82 5.23
C ALA A 291 -8.51 -41.82 4.13
N ALA A 292 -7.84 -41.83 2.97
CA ALA A 292 -8.08 -40.90 1.88
C ALA A 292 -9.34 -41.31 1.11
N PRO A 293 -10.45 -40.54 1.18
CA PRO A 293 -11.73 -40.93 0.60
C PRO A 293 -11.66 -41.10 -0.92
N GLU A 294 -10.71 -40.47 -1.60
CA GLU A 294 -10.54 -40.59 -3.06
C GLU A 294 -10.16 -42.01 -3.50
N LEU A 295 -9.63 -42.85 -2.59
CA LEU A 295 -9.37 -44.27 -2.87
C LEU A 295 -10.64 -45.13 -2.85
N LEU A 296 -11.76 -44.62 -2.32
CA LEU A 296 -13.06 -45.31 -2.37
C LEU A 296 -13.81 -45.02 -3.68
N ASP A 297 -13.58 -43.84 -4.26
CA ASP A 297 -14.25 -43.36 -5.48
C ASP A 297 -13.48 -43.72 -6.77
N ALA A 298 -12.20 -44.08 -6.65
CA ALA A 298 -11.33 -44.47 -7.76
C ALA A 298 -11.72 -45.83 -8.34
#